data_AF-A0A383F3D0-F1
#
_entry.id   AF-A0A383F3D0-F1
#
_cell.length_a   1.000
_cell.length_b   1.000
_cell.length_c   1.000
_cell.angle_alpha   90.00
_cell.angle_beta   90.00
_cell.angle_gamma   90.00
#
_symmetry.space_group_name_H-M   'P 1'
#
loop_
_entity.id
_entity.type
_entity.pdbx_description
1 polymer ?
#
loop_
_entity_poly.entity_id
_entity_poly.type
_entity_poly.pdbx_seq_one_letter_code
_entity_poly.pdbx_strand_id
1 'polypeptide(L)' 'MTGHGIHEKRDKHEEGMDVALALIQSLVIGDDVAKIAAYRRLQHVWTQKEIDDLTIDVEALFRAYAG' A
#
# COMPACT_ATOMS: atom_id res chain seq x y z
N MET A 1 6.28 -18.95 25.59
CA MET A 1 6.79 -18.45 24.31
C MET A 1 5.62 -17.89 23.50
N THR A 2 5.18 -16.66 23.75
CA THR A 2 4.07 -16.03 23.00
C THR A 2 4.24 -14.52 23.07
N GLY A 3 4.94 -13.98 22.08
CA GLY A 3 5.23 -12.54 21.97
C GLY A 3 5.86 -12.14 20.63
N HIS A 4 6.50 -13.08 19.94
CA HIS A 4 7.19 -12.82 18.67
C HIS A 4 6.24 -12.51 17.48
N GLY A 5 5.09 -13.19 17.37
CA GLY A 5 4.23 -13.06 16.19
C GLY A 5 3.38 -11.78 16.09
N ILE A 6 3.21 -11.04 17.19
CA ILE A 6 2.42 -9.79 17.20
C ILE A 6 3.30 -8.59 16.82
N HIS A 7 4.57 -8.60 17.26
CA HIS A 7 5.54 -7.57 16.90
C HIS A 7 5.88 -7.61 15.40
N GLU A 8 6.17 -8.80 14.85
CA GLU A 8 6.51 -8.92 13.42
C GLU A 8 5.35 -8.51 12.49
N LYS A 9 4.10 -8.75 12.91
CA LYS A 9 2.92 -8.28 12.18
C LYS A 9 2.72 -6.77 12.27
N ARG A 10 3.06 -6.15 13.40
CA ARG A 10 3.00 -4.69 13.57
C ARG A 10 4.07 -3.99 12.75
N ASP A 11 5.29 -4.51 12.75
CA ASP A 11 6.41 -3.91 12.01
C ASP A 11 6.15 -3.94 10.49
N LYS A 12 5.59 -5.05 9.97
CA LYS A 12 5.13 -5.15 8.56
C LYS A 12 3.95 -4.24 8.23
N HIS A 13 3.12 -3.91 9.23
CA HIS A 13 2.00 -3.01 9.03
C HIS A 13 2.46 -1.55 8.91
N GLU A 14 3.36 -1.11 9.80
CA GLU A 14 3.93 0.24 9.75
C GLU A 14 4.81 0.46 8.52
N GLU A 15 5.69 -0.49 8.17
CA GLU A 15 6.52 -0.40 6.95
C GLU A 15 5.67 -0.39 5.67
N GLY A 16 4.57 -1.16 5.64
CA GLY A 16 3.65 -1.18 4.52
C GLY A 16 2.85 0.12 4.36
N MET A 17 2.54 0.82 5.45
CA MET A 17 1.77 2.08 5.41
C MET A 17 2.53 3.20 4.67
N ASP A 18 3.83 3.37 4.94
CA ASP A 18 4.64 4.40 4.27
C ASP A 18 4.75 4.12 2.76
N VAL A 19 4.92 2.86 2.38
CA VAL A 19 5.01 2.45 0.98
C VAL A 19 3.65 2.56 0.28
N ALA A 20 2.55 2.22 0.96
CA ALA A 20 1.20 2.41 0.46
C ALA A 20 0.87 3.89 0.23
N LEU A 21 1.29 4.77 1.14
CA LEU A 21 1.16 6.22 0.97
C LEU A 21 1.92 6.71 -0.26
N ALA A 22 3.15 6.23 -0.47
CA ALA A 22 3.94 6.55 -1.66
C ALA A 22 3.26 6.07 -2.96
N LEU A 23 2.64 4.88 -2.93
CA LEU A 23 1.87 4.36 -4.06
C LEU A 23 0.67 5.25 -4.37
N ILE A 24 -0.10 5.66 -3.35
CA ILE A 24 -1.25 6.57 -3.53
C ILE A 24 -0.79 7.92 -4.10
N GLN A 25 0.27 8.51 -3.54
CA GLN A 25 0.80 9.79 -4.02
C GLN A 25 1.23 9.70 -5.50
N SER A 26 1.89 8.61 -5.89
CA SER A 26 2.31 8.40 -7.28
C SER A 26 1.12 8.33 -8.26
N LEU A 27 -0.01 7.74 -7.83
CA LEU A 27 -1.26 7.70 -8.59
C LEU A 27 -1.87 9.10 -8.73
N VAL A 28 -1.86 9.90 -7.67
CA VAL A 28 -2.36 11.29 -7.69
C VAL A 28 -1.58 12.17 -8.67
N ILE A 29 -0.25 12.06 -8.67
CA ILE A 29 0.63 12.92 -9.49
C ILE A 29 0.86 12.37 -10.90
N GLY A 30 0.43 11.14 -11.19
CA GLY A 30 0.61 10.48 -12.48
C GLY A 30 2.06 10.06 -12.77
N ASP A 31 2.86 9.78 -11.74
CA ASP A 31 4.26 9.33 -11.90
C ASP A 31 4.32 7.80 -11.95
N ASP A 32 4.38 7.26 -13.17
CA ASP A 32 4.43 5.81 -13.41
C ASP A 32 5.70 5.15 -12.87
N VAL A 33 6.84 5.85 -12.83
CA VAL A 33 8.10 5.29 -12.32
C VAL A 33 8.02 5.13 -10.81
N ALA A 34 7.54 6.17 -10.11
CA ALA A 34 7.30 6.13 -8.68
C ALA A 34 6.25 5.06 -8.31
N LYS A 35 5.19 4.94 -9.11
CA LYS A 35 4.13 3.92 -8.94
C LYS A 35 4.69 2.50 -8.98
N ILE A 36 5.48 2.18 -10.01
CA ILE A 36 6.09 0.84 -10.16
C ILE A 36 7.06 0.57 -9.01
N ALA A 37 7.84 1.56 -8.59
CA ALA A 37 8.79 1.41 -7.49
C ALA A 37 8.09 1.16 -6.15
N ALA A 38 7.03 1.91 -5.84
CA ALA A 38 6.23 1.73 -4.63
C ALA A 38 5.51 0.37 -4.64
N TYR A 39 4.90 -0.01 -5.76
CA TYR A 39 4.22 -1.30 -5.89
C TYR A 39 5.17 -2.48 -5.65
N ARG A 40 6.38 -2.46 -6.24
CA ARG A 40 7.39 -3.51 -6.00
C ARG A 40 7.81 -3.60 -4.54
N ARG A 41 8.00 -2.45 -3.87
CA ARG A 41 8.32 -2.42 -2.44
C ARG A 41 7.18 -3.00 -1.60
N LEU A 42 5.95 -2.67 -1.94
CA LEU A 42 4.77 -3.14 -1.21
C LEU A 42 4.63 -4.68 -1.32
N GLN A 43 4.97 -5.27 -2.47
CA GLN A 43 5.00 -6.73 -2.66
C GLN A 43 6.03 -7.48 -1.78
N HIS A 44 7.02 -6.78 -1.20
CA HIS A 44 7.95 -7.39 -0.24
C HIS A 44 7.39 -7.43 1.19
N VAL A 45 6.37 -6.63 1.48
CA VAL A 45 5.83 -6.45 2.84
C VAL A 45 4.41 -7.02 2.95
N TRP A 46 3.60 -6.85 1.92
CA TRP A 46 2.20 -7.26 1.85
C TRP A 46 1.97 -8.36 0.82
N THR A 47 0.90 -9.12 1.04
CA THR A 47 0.39 -10.08 0.08
C THR A 47 -0.26 -9.37 -1.11
N GLN A 48 -0.33 -10.05 -2.26
CA GLN A 48 -1.01 -9.51 -3.45
C GLN A 48 -2.46 -9.11 -3.14
N LYS A 49 -3.17 -9.88 -2.31
CA LYS A 49 -4.55 -9.57 -1.90
C LYS A 49 -4.66 -8.22 -1.17
N GLU A 50 -3.76 -7.95 -0.23
CA GLU A 50 -3.77 -6.69 0.53
C GLU A 50 -3.49 -5.48 -0.39
N ILE A 51 -2.65 -5.67 -1.40
CA ILE A 51 -2.34 -4.65 -2.41
C ILE A 51 -3.52 -4.42 -3.35
N ASP A 52 -4.21 -5.50 -3.76
CA ASP A 52 -5.41 -5.42 -4.60
C ASP A 52 -6.55 -4.71 -3.86
N ASP A 53 -6.78 -5.06 -2.59
CA ASP A 53 -7.79 -4.43 -1.74
C ASP A 53 -7.50 -2.92 -1.58
N LEU A 54 -6.24 -2.53 -1.34
CA LEU A 54 -5.81 -1.11 -1.30
C LEU A 54 -6.11 -0.39 -2.63
N THR A 55 -5.81 -1.01 -3.76
CA THR A 55 -5.99 -0.38 -5.08
C THR A 55 -7.47 -0.11 -5.35
N ILE A 56 -8.36 -1.04 -4.98
CA ILE A 56 -9.81 -0.88 -5.09
C ILE A 56 -10.31 0.28 -4.23
N ASP A 57 -9.87 0.36 -2.97
CA ASP A 57 -10.28 1.43 -2.05
C ASP A 57 -9.84 2.82 -2.55
N VAL A 58 -8.62 2.91 -3.08
CA VAL A 58 -8.08 4.14 -3.66
C VAL A 58 -8.85 4.57 -4.91
N GLU A 59 -9.17 3.64 -5.82
CA GLU A 59 -10.01 3.92 -6.99
C GLU A 59 -11.42 4.39 -6.58
N ALA A 60 -12.01 3.77 -5.56
CA ALA A 60 -13.32 4.15 -5.04
C ALA A 60 -13.31 5.59 -4.49
N LEU A 61 -12.25 5.97 -3.76
CA LEU A 61 -12.06 7.34 -3.26
C LEU A 61 -11.93 8.36 -4.40
N PHE A 62 -11.15 8.06 -5.44
CA PHE A 62 -11.04 8.95 -6.61
C PHE A 62 -12.36 9.11 -7.35
N ARG A 63 -13.13 8.02 -7.53
CA ARG A 63 -14.46 8.09 -8.18
C ARG A 63 -15.45 8.93 -7.37
N ALA A 64 -15.43 8.81 -6.05
CA ALA A 64 -16.30 9.59 -5.18
C ALA A 64 -16.01 11.11 -5.23
N TYR A 65 -14.76 11.50 -5.48
CA TYR A 65 -14.37 12.91 -5.63
C TYR A 65 -14.59 13.48 -7.03
N ALA A 66 -14.68 12.62 -8.06
CA ALA A 66 -14.86 13.02 -9.45
C ALA A 66 -16.34 13.14 -9.87
N GLY A 67 -17.28 12.76 -9.02
CA GLY A 67 -18.74 12.87 -9.22
C GLY A 67 -19.35 13.99 -8.39
#